data_AF-A0A9D7P689-F1
#
_entry.id   AF-A0A9D7P689-F1
#
_cell.length_a   1.000
_cell.length_b   1.000
_cell.length_c   1.000
_cell.angle_alpha   90.00
_cell.angle_beta   90.00
_cell.angle_gamma   90.00
#
_symmetry.space_group_name_H-M   'P 1'
#
loop_
_entity.id
_entity.type
_entity.pdbx_description
1 polymer ?
#
loop_
_entity_poly.entity_id
_entity_poly.type
_entity_poly.pdbx_seq_one_letter_code
_entity_poly.pdbx_strand_id
1 'polypeptide(L)'
;MKKWLSHKHRQYALVSIACPFLTIIGVLIYQQLANHNFWQTIETYIPILIMHVAAQMVIAEIITLLFFTGIACLIGFFVAVISVKKQGEILGLGTFALLINGLPLTVLLVFFGRAWLRGSF
;
A
#
# COMPACT_ATOMS: atom_id res chain seq x y z
N MET A 1 -35.71 -5.24 -3.74
CA MET A 1 -34.67 -4.73 -2.80
C MET A 1 -33.36 -5.53 -2.78
N LYS A 2 -33.34 -6.87 -2.83
CA LYS A 2 -32.09 -7.68 -2.79
C LYS A 2 -31.02 -7.33 -3.85
N LYS A 3 -31.42 -7.06 -5.11
CA LYS A 3 -30.48 -6.72 -6.20
C LYS A 3 -29.69 -5.41 -5.96
N TRP A 4 -30.30 -4.41 -5.32
CA TRP A 4 -29.66 -3.11 -5.07
C TRP A 4 -28.57 -3.20 -3.99
N LEU A 5 -28.79 -4.04 -2.97
CA LEU A 5 -27.77 -4.34 -1.96
C LEU A 5 -26.59 -5.09 -2.59
N SER A 6 -26.84 -6.11 -3.42
CA SER A 6 -25.78 -6.84 -4.13
C SER A 6 -24.86 -5.94 -4.96
N HIS A 7 -25.42 -4.94 -5.66
CA HIS A 7 -24.64 -4.02 -6.48
C HIS A 7 -23.68 -3.14 -5.64
N LYS A 8 -24.11 -2.63 -4.49
CA LYS A 8 -23.26 -1.82 -3.59
C LYS A 8 -22.13 -2.64 -2.98
N HIS A 9 -22.37 -3.88 -2.58
CA HIS A 9 -21.33 -4.75 -2.01
C HIS A 9 -20.25 -5.13 -3.03
N ARG A 10 -20.65 -5.36 -4.27
CA ARG A 10 -19.71 -5.57 -5.38
C ARG A 10 -18.84 -4.32 -5.61
N GLN A 11 -19.41 -3.12 -5.53
CA GLN A 11 -18.64 -1.88 -5.62
C GLN A 11 -17.65 -1.75 -4.45
N TYR A 12 -18.05 -2.06 -3.21
CA TYR A 12 -17.14 -2.04 -2.06
C TYR A 12 -15.97 -3.01 -2.22
N ALA A 13 -16.21 -4.22 -2.72
CA ALA A 13 -15.15 -5.20 -2.98
C ALA A 13 -14.18 -4.71 -4.09
N LEU A 14 -14.71 -4.11 -5.17
CA LEU A 14 -13.88 -3.54 -6.23
C LEU A 14 -13.04 -2.35 -5.75
N VAL A 15 -13.62 -1.45 -4.97
CA VAL A 15 -12.91 -0.30 -4.38
C VAL A 15 -11.81 -0.79 -3.43
N SER A 16 -12.10 -1.81 -2.61
CA SER A 16 -11.11 -2.44 -1.73
C SER A 16 -9.93 -3.06 -2.50
N ILE A 17 -10.18 -3.65 -3.67
CA ILE A 17 -9.13 -4.17 -4.54
C ILE A 17 -8.32 -3.03 -5.16
N ALA A 18 -8.98 -1.99 -5.67
CA ALA A 18 -8.32 -0.89 -6.36
C ALA A 18 -7.52 0.03 -5.44
N CYS A 19 -7.95 0.17 -4.18
CA CYS A 19 -7.36 1.09 -3.19
C CYS A 19 -5.83 0.98 -3.07
N PRO A 20 -5.22 -0.19 -2.80
CA PRO A 20 -3.77 -0.31 -2.69
C PRO A 20 -3.04 0.10 -3.98
N PHE A 21 -3.58 -0.25 -5.16
CA PHE A 21 -2.96 0.11 -6.44
C PHE A 21 -3.02 1.62 -6.70
N LEU A 22 -4.17 2.25 -6.44
CA LEU A 22 -4.32 3.69 -6.59
C LEU A 22 -3.39 4.45 -5.64
N THR A 23 -3.20 3.94 -4.42
CA THR A 23 -2.23 4.53 -3.48
C THR A 23 -0.80 4.37 -3.96
N ILE A 24 -0.40 3.19 -4.47
CA ILE A 24 0.94 3.00 -5.05
C ILE A 24 1.18 4.00 -6.18
N ILE A 25 0.25 4.11 -7.13
CA ILE A 25 0.35 5.04 -8.26
C ILE A 25 0.47 6.49 -7.75
N GLY A 26 -0.39 6.89 -6.80
CA GLY A 26 -0.38 8.24 -6.25
C GLY A 26 0.93 8.57 -5.53
N VAL A 27 1.50 7.64 -4.77
CA VAL A 27 2.77 7.84 -4.07
C VAL A 27 3.93 7.93 -5.06
N LEU A 28 3.96 7.08 -6.10
CA LEU A 28 5.01 7.15 -7.12
C LEU A 28 4.98 8.49 -7.87
N ILE A 29 3.79 8.98 -8.25
CA ILE A 29 3.64 10.30 -8.88
C ILE A 29 4.11 11.40 -7.92
N TYR A 30 3.71 11.33 -6.64
CA TYR A 30 4.13 12.31 -5.64
C TYR A 30 5.65 12.32 -5.46
N GLN A 31 6.29 11.15 -5.33
CA GLN A 31 7.74 11.02 -5.18
C GLN A 31 8.48 11.57 -6.40
N GLN A 32 8.00 11.25 -7.60
CA GLN A 32 8.58 11.77 -8.84
C GLN A 32 8.55 13.30 -8.90
N LEU A 33 7.47 13.93 -8.42
CA LEU A 33 7.34 15.39 -8.40
C LEU A 33 8.13 16.03 -7.25
N ALA A 34 8.04 15.48 -6.04
CA ALA A 34 8.65 16.04 -4.84
C ALA A 34 10.18 15.92 -4.88
N ASN A 35 10.71 14.83 -5.44
CA ASN A 35 12.13 14.50 -5.41
C ASN A 35 12.81 14.73 -6.78
N HIS A 36 12.10 15.31 -7.75
CA HIS A 36 12.62 15.55 -9.10
C HIS A 36 13.97 16.27 -9.09
N ASN A 37 14.04 17.38 -8.37
CA ASN A 37 15.22 18.23 -8.29
C ASN A 37 16.39 17.51 -7.60
N PHE A 38 16.09 16.66 -6.61
CA PHE A 38 17.09 15.86 -5.92
C PHE A 38 17.74 14.86 -6.88
N TRP A 39 16.92 14.11 -7.62
CA TRP A 39 17.41 13.10 -8.57
C TRP A 39 18.21 13.72 -9.71
N GLN A 40 17.77 14.85 -10.27
CA GLN A 40 18.55 15.60 -11.27
C GLN A 40 19.91 16.07 -10.74
N THR A 41 19.95 16.50 -9.48
CA THR A 41 21.20 16.93 -8.85
C THR A 41 22.15 15.76 -8.69
N ILE A 42 21.67 14.61 -8.22
CA ILE A 42 22.51 13.42 -8.00
C ILE A 42 23.07 12.85 -9.32
N GLU A 43 22.29 12.83 -10.40
CA GLU A 43 22.76 12.38 -11.72
C GLU A 43 23.96 13.20 -12.25
N THR A 44 24.08 14.46 -11.83
CA THR A 44 25.11 15.39 -12.31
C THR A 44 26.42 15.28 -11.52
N TYR A 45 26.40 14.76 -10.29
CA TYR A 45 27.57 14.77 -9.39
C TYR A 45 27.97 13.34 -8.94
N ILE A 46 29.22 12.93 -9.25
CA ILE A 46 29.82 11.63 -8.87
C ILE A 46 30.81 11.69 -7.68
N PRO A 47 30.49 12.24 -6.49
CA PRO A 47 31.21 11.91 -5.27
C PRO A 47 30.58 10.72 -4.54
N ILE A 48 31.42 9.88 -3.94
CA ILE A 48 31.02 8.78 -3.04
C ILE A 48 30.08 9.26 -1.92
N LEU A 49 30.24 10.50 -1.43
CA LEU A 49 29.36 11.12 -0.43
C LEU A 49 27.91 11.25 -0.92
N ILE A 50 27.71 11.53 -2.21
CA ILE A 50 26.38 11.66 -2.81
C ILE A 50 25.70 10.29 -2.94
N MET A 51 26.46 9.20 -3.11
CA MET A 51 25.88 7.84 -3.12
C MET A 51 25.23 7.47 -1.78
N HIS A 52 25.80 7.89 -0.64
CA HIS A 52 25.20 7.62 0.67
C HIS A 52 23.89 8.39 0.87
N VAL A 53 23.85 9.65 0.45
CA VAL A 53 22.65 10.48 0.50
C VAL A 53 21.57 9.95 -0.46
N ALA A 54 21.96 9.51 -1.67
CA ALA A 54 21.07 8.85 -2.60
C ALA A 54 20.44 7.59 -1.98
N ALA A 55 21.26 6.73 -1.37
CA ALA A 55 20.78 5.50 -0.74
C ALA A 55 19.78 5.77 0.39
N GLN A 56 20.04 6.77 1.24
CA GLN A 56 19.12 7.18 2.30
C GLN A 56 17.79 7.69 1.72
N MET A 57 17.84 8.44 0.60
CA MET A 57 16.64 8.93 -0.06
C MET A 57 15.81 7.79 -0.67
N VAL A 58 16.43 6.82 -1.34
CA VAL A 58 15.74 5.61 -1.83
C VAL A 58 15.05 4.88 -0.69
N ILE A 59 15.74 4.70 0.44
CA ILE A 59 15.17 4.05 1.62
C ILE A 59 13.95 4.84 2.14
N ALA A 60 14.04 6.17 2.21
CA ALA A 60 12.93 7.02 2.62
C ALA A 60 11.72 6.93 1.65
N GLU A 61 11.96 6.90 0.34
CA GLU A 61 10.91 6.69 -0.67
C GLU A 61 10.24 5.32 -0.51
N ILE A 62 11.02 4.25 -0.30
CA ILE A 62 10.49 2.90 -0.06
C ILE A 62 9.67 2.87 1.22
N ILE A 63 10.16 3.44 2.33
CA ILE A 63 9.42 3.49 3.61
C ILE A 63 8.10 4.24 3.43
N THR A 64 8.12 5.37 2.73
CA THR A 64 6.93 6.18 2.46
C THR A 64 5.91 5.38 1.66
N LEU A 65 6.35 4.70 0.59
CA LEU A 65 5.50 3.83 -0.22
C LEU A 65 4.89 2.71 0.62
N LEU A 66 5.70 1.98 1.39
CA LEU A 66 5.22 0.90 2.25
C LEU A 66 4.23 1.39 3.31
N PHE A 67 4.45 2.57 3.89
CA PHE A 67 3.58 3.15 4.90
C PHE A 67 2.20 3.48 4.33
N PHE A 68 2.14 4.24 3.24
CA PHE A 68 0.87 4.61 2.61
C PHE A 68 0.14 3.41 2.02
N THR A 69 0.85 2.48 1.36
CA THR A 69 0.26 1.23 0.89
C THR A 69 -0.25 0.39 2.06
N GLY A 70 0.44 0.36 3.20
CA GLY A 70 -0.03 -0.30 4.42
C GLY A 70 -1.35 0.28 4.92
N ILE A 71 -1.47 1.61 5.00
CA ILE A 71 -2.73 2.29 5.38
C ILE A 71 -3.85 1.97 4.39
N ALA A 72 -3.58 2.02 3.08
CA ALA A 72 -4.54 1.69 2.04
C ALA A 72 -5.03 0.25 2.15
N CYS A 73 -4.11 -0.69 2.40
CA CYS A 73 -4.45 -2.08 2.64
C CYS A 73 -5.28 -2.27 3.91
N LEU A 74 -5.01 -1.55 5.01
CA LEU A 74 -5.84 -1.61 6.23
C LEU A 74 -7.28 -1.18 5.94
N ILE A 75 -7.46 -0.06 5.23
CA ILE A 75 -8.77 0.46 4.84
C ILE A 75 -9.47 -0.54 3.91
N GLY A 76 -8.78 -1.03 2.89
CA GLY A 76 -9.29 -2.02 1.94
C GLY A 76 -9.69 -3.32 2.62
N PHE A 77 -8.88 -3.82 3.55
CA PHE A 77 -9.16 -5.01 4.34
C PHE A 77 -10.42 -4.85 5.19
N PHE A 78 -10.57 -3.72 5.90
CA PHE A 78 -11.75 -3.44 6.72
C PHE A 78 -13.04 -3.42 5.87
N VAL A 79 -13.00 -2.78 4.71
CA VAL A 79 -14.13 -2.75 3.76
C VAL A 79 -14.44 -4.15 3.22
N ALA A 80 -13.42 -4.96 2.92
CA ALA A 80 -13.60 -6.34 2.45
C ALA A 80 -14.23 -7.24 3.52
N VAL A 81 -13.81 -7.14 4.79
CA VAL A 81 -14.40 -7.88 5.92
C VAL A 81 -15.90 -7.56 6.05
N ILE A 82 -16.27 -6.28 5.98
CA ILE A 82 -17.68 -5.85 6.05
C ILE A 82 -18.49 -6.42 4.89
N SER A 83 -17.90 -6.46 3.69
CA SER A 83 -18.55 -6.99 2.48
C SER A 83 -18.82 -8.49 2.58
N VAL A 84 -17.83 -9.28 3.02
CA VAL A 84 -17.95 -10.75 3.17
C VAL A 84 -18.97 -11.14 4.24
N LYS A 85 -19.04 -10.40 5.36
CA LYS A 85 -19.93 -10.73 6.49
C LYS A 85 -21.43 -10.67 6.15
N LYS A 86 -21.82 -10.00 5.05
CA LYS A 86 -23.24 -9.72 4.75
C LYS A 86 -23.84 -10.48 3.57
N GLN A 87 -23.06 -11.10 2.67
CA GLN A 87 -23.61 -11.85 1.51
C GLN A 87 -22.76 -13.06 1.13
N GLY A 88 -23.32 -14.27 1.34
CA GLY A 88 -22.71 -15.55 0.95
C GLY A 88 -22.48 -15.71 -0.55
N GLU A 89 -23.25 -15.04 -1.40
CA GLU A 89 -23.14 -15.13 -2.88
C GLU A 89 -21.91 -14.38 -3.45
N ILE A 90 -21.25 -13.50 -2.68
CA ILE A 90 -20.09 -12.71 -3.13
C ILE A 90 -18.80 -13.19 -2.42
N LEU A 91 -18.81 -14.40 -1.86
CA LEU A 91 -17.69 -14.95 -1.09
C LEU A 91 -16.37 -14.89 -1.87
N GLY A 92 -16.39 -15.25 -3.16
CA GLY A 92 -15.16 -15.27 -3.98
C GLY A 92 -14.52 -13.88 -4.14
N LEU A 93 -15.32 -12.86 -4.42
CA LEU A 93 -14.82 -11.49 -4.67
C LEU A 93 -14.39 -10.80 -3.38
N GLY A 94 -15.12 -11.03 -2.29
CA GLY A 94 -14.75 -10.53 -0.97
C GLY A 94 -13.51 -11.23 -0.38
N THR A 95 -13.37 -12.55 -0.54
CA THR A 95 -12.16 -13.29 -0.14
C THR A 95 -10.95 -12.87 -0.97
N PHE A 96 -11.11 -12.64 -2.27
CA PHE A 96 -10.03 -12.13 -3.11
C PHE A 96 -9.58 -10.73 -2.66
N ALA A 97 -10.52 -9.83 -2.33
CA ALA A 97 -10.21 -8.52 -1.77
C ALA A 97 -9.50 -8.63 -0.40
N LEU A 98 -9.88 -9.59 0.44
CA LEU A 98 -9.18 -9.88 1.69
C LEU A 98 -7.75 -10.35 1.46
N LEU A 99 -7.49 -11.18 0.45
CA LEU A 99 -6.15 -11.64 0.13
C LEU A 99 -5.26 -10.51 -0.39
N ILE A 100 -5.77 -9.69 -1.34
CA ILE A 100 -5.01 -8.56 -1.91
C ILE A 100 -4.57 -7.57 -0.84
N ASN A 101 -5.40 -7.33 0.17
CA ASN A 101 -5.09 -6.39 1.24
C ASN A 101 -4.37 -7.06 2.42
N GLY A 102 -4.78 -8.28 2.77
CA GLY A 102 -4.30 -9.02 3.94
C GLY A 102 -2.88 -9.55 3.78
N LEU A 103 -2.49 -10.06 2.61
CA LEU A 103 -1.12 -10.55 2.36
C LEU A 103 -0.07 -9.45 2.57
N PRO A 104 -0.17 -8.27 1.93
CA PRO A 104 0.75 -7.17 2.18
C PRO A 104 0.79 -6.74 3.64
N LEU A 105 -0.36 -6.68 4.32
CA LEU A 105 -0.42 -6.33 5.74
C LEU A 105 0.31 -7.34 6.62
N THR A 106 0.16 -8.63 6.33
CA THR A 106 0.82 -9.69 7.11
C THR A 106 2.33 -9.60 6.92
N VAL A 107 2.80 -9.36 5.69
CA VAL A 107 4.22 -9.16 5.39
C VAL A 107 4.77 -7.93 6.11
N LEU A 108 4.06 -6.80 6.06
CA LEU A 108 4.43 -5.58 6.78
C LEU A 108 4.50 -5.84 8.29
N LEU A 109 3.47 -6.47 8.88
CA LEU A 109 3.46 -6.80 10.31
C LEU A 109 4.63 -7.69 10.73
N VAL A 110 4.98 -8.70 9.92
CA VAL A 110 6.13 -9.57 10.21
C VAL A 110 7.44 -8.79 10.11
N PHE A 111 7.61 -7.94 9.09
CA PHE A 111 8.83 -7.17 8.91
C PHE A 111 9.02 -6.14 10.03
N PHE A 112 8.00 -5.30 10.27
CA PHE A 112 8.03 -4.27 11.32
C PHE A 112 8.07 -4.89 12.72
N GLY A 113 7.30 -5.95 12.97
CA GLY A 113 7.32 -6.68 14.24
C GLY A 113 8.70 -7.28 14.53
N ARG A 114 9.38 -7.85 13.54
CA ARG A 114 10.75 -8.37 13.71
C ARG A 114 11.78 -7.25 13.95
N ALA A 115 11.66 -6.13 13.24
CA ALA A 115 12.55 -4.99 13.44
C ALA A 115 12.35 -4.33 14.82
N TRP A 116 11.09 -4.24 15.29
CA TRP A 116 10.76 -3.80 16.66
C TRP A 116 11.36 -4.72 17.72
N LEU A 117 11.19 -6.04 17.58
CA LEU A 117 11.76 -7.03 18.52
C LEU A 117 13.29 -7.00 18.56
N ARG A 118 13.94 -6.52 17.51
CA ARG A 118 15.40 -6.35 17.45
C ARG A 118 15.89 -4.99 17.95
N GLY A 119 14.99 -4.11 18.40
CA GLY A 119 15.33 -2.76 18.86
C GLY A 119 15.98 -1.91 17.77
N SER A 120 15.67 -2.16 16.50
CA SER A 120 16.30 -1.50 15.34
C SER A 120 15.52 -0.27 14.84
N PHE A 121 14.80 0.41 15.72
CA PHE A 121 14.03 1.63 15.45
C PHE A 121 14.42 2.75 16.41
#